data_AF-L7LHQ3-F1
#
_entry.id   AF-L7LHQ3-F1
#
_cell.length_a   1.000
_cell.length_b   1.000
_cell.length_c   1.000
_cell.angle_alpha   90.00
_cell.angle_beta   90.00
_cell.angle_gamma   90.00
#
_symmetry.space_group_name_H-M   'P 1'
#
loop_
_entity.id
_entity.type
_entity.pdbx_description
1 polymer ?
#
loop_
_entity_poly.entity_id
_entity_poly.type
_entity_poly.pdbx_seq_one_letter_code
_entity_poly.pdbx_strand_id
1 'polypeptide(L)'
;MTGRHRRHRRPAAFALAGALMSAVALGACATDSADSFAEDYTTYLRGRSDVTSFRVHPNNAVLSRGSVDTVVSLRAGLPDEDVARAARELAAHRGGAVIDEHRIRVEFSARDSSGGPVAAEIYLVPGSDNPRLGDPARYLDWVRRTRQFTASNPGVTAVRAWRTAIAAESSRDAYPLAESLDRFIADDSGGIRELSVTGSDCVLQWDAGDTPADLGRYRDLLALLPAGTSPVHCRATSQRPEPAAAVYLTVSRTTPDTVVESIRARAAEIGLPAQIAVAA
;
A
#
# COMPACT_ATOMS: atom_id res chain seq x y z
N MET A 1 -70.78 -6.20 44.30
CA MET A 1 -71.24 -7.37 45.08
C MET A 1 -70.03 -8.20 45.47
N THR A 2 -69.84 -8.39 46.79
CA THR A 2 -69.19 -9.53 47.49
C THR A 2 -67.92 -10.16 46.87
N GLY A 3 -66.74 -10.26 47.50
CA GLY A 3 -66.33 -10.04 48.89
C GLY A 3 -65.39 -11.16 49.37
N ARG A 4 -64.18 -10.77 49.84
CA ARG A 4 -63.30 -11.40 50.89
C ARG A 4 -62.72 -12.82 50.63
N HIS A 5 -61.50 -13.19 51.05
CA HIS A 5 -60.84 -13.07 52.37
C HIS A 5 -59.29 -13.16 52.24
N ARG A 6 -58.52 -12.18 52.78
CA ARG A 6 -57.75 -12.16 54.07
C ARG A 6 -56.43 -12.98 54.06
N ARG A 7 -55.26 -12.30 54.10
CA ARG A 7 -54.39 -11.96 55.27
C ARG A 7 -53.59 -13.19 55.79
N HIS A 8 -52.27 -13.17 56.08
CA HIS A 8 -51.53 -12.26 56.96
C HIS A 8 -50.00 -12.58 56.97
N ARG A 9 -49.18 -11.52 57.22
CA ARG A 9 -47.96 -11.43 58.08
C ARG A 9 -46.60 -12.01 57.63
N ARG A 10 -45.66 -11.07 57.37
CA ARG A 10 -44.18 -11.12 57.61
C ARG A 10 -43.88 -11.03 59.15
N PRO A 11 -42.63 -10.98 59.72
CA PRO A 11 -41.24 -11.03 59.17
C PRO A 11 -40.16 -11.80 60.02
N ALA A 12 -38.89 -11.77 59.55
CA ALA A 12 -37.58 -11.80 60.26
C ALA A 12 -37.14 -13.11 60.97
N ALA A 13 -35.86 -13.51 61.10
CA ALA A 13 -34.51 -13.08 60.68
C ALA A 13 -33.54 -14.23 61.06
N PHE A 14 -32.37 -14.34 60.43
CA PHE A 14 -31.03 -14.46 61.05
C PHE A 14 -29.97 -14.92 60.03
N ALA A 15 -28.81 -14.29 60.14
CA ALA A 15 -27.64 -14.35 59.26
C ALA A 15 -26.72 -15.54 59.56
N LEU A 16 -25.89 -15.92 58.59
CA LEU A 16 -24.47 -16.25 58.85
C LEU A 16 -23.65 -16.23 57.55
N ALA A 17 -22.46 -15.64 57.70
CA ALA A 17 -21.46 -15.38 56.68
C ALA A 17 -20.67 -16.64 56.27
N GLY A 18 -19.98 -16.54 55.12
CA GLY A 18 -18.98 -17.49 54.63
C GLY A 18 -19.33 -17.97 53.22
N ALA A 19 -18.54 -17.80 52.16
CA ALA A 19 -17.14 -17.41 52.05
C ALA A 19 -16.94 -16.68 50.71
N LEU A 20 -16.00 -15.72 50.70
CA LEU A 20 -15.26 -15.37 49.50
C LEU A 20 -14.68 -16.67 48.90
N MET A 21 -15.07 -17.00 47.68
CA MET A 21 -14.24 -17.80 46.78
C MET A 21 -13.69 -16.85 45.73
N SER A 22 -12.62 -16.17 46.12
CA SER A 22 -11.67 -15.61 45.18
C SER A 22 -10.88 -16.75 44.53
N ALA A 23 -10.84 -16.75 43.20
CA ALA A 23 -9.84 -17.38 42.33
C ALA A 23 -9.78 -18.92 42.40
N VAL A 24 -9.75 -19.65 41.29
CA VAL A 24 -8.73 -19.58 40.25
C VAL A 24 -9.25 -20.34 39.00
N ALA A 25 -9.41 -19.61 37.91
CA ALA A 25 -8.97 -20.06 36.58
C ALA A 25 -8.26 -18.84 35.98
N LEU A 26 -7.07 -18.50 36.48
CA LEU A 26 -5.82 -18.78 35.77
C LEU A 26 -6.02 -18.95 34.26
N GLY A 27 -5.85 -17.85 33.54
CA GLY A 27 -5.10 -17.86 32.29
C GLY A 27 -5.78 -18.48 31.08
N ALA A 28 -7.02 -18.13 30.77
CA ALA A 28 -7.25 -17.77 29.38
C ALA A 28 -6.71 -16.35 29.27
N CYS A 29 -5.46 -16.21 28.81
CA CYS A 29 -5.05 -14.95 28.21
C CYS A 29 -6.23 -14.51 27.34
N ALA A 30 -6.68 -13.25 27.43
CA ALA A 30 -7.40 -12.69 26.31
C ALA A 30 -6.43 -12.86 25.14
N THR A 31 -6.56 -13.95 24.37
CA THR A 31 -5.83 -14.11 23.14
C THR A 31 -6.34 -12.97 22.32
N ASP A 32 -5.49 -11.96 22.15
CA ASP A 32 -5.88 -10.74 21.47
C ASP A 32 -6.50 -11.17 20.13
N SER A 33 -7.70 -10.69 19.83
CA SER A 33 -8.50 -11.23 18.72
C SER A 33 -7.78 -11.20 17.38
N ALA A 34 -6.88 -10.23 17.18
CA ALA A 34 -6.03 -10.16 16.02
C ALA A 34 -4.88 -11.19 16.04
N ASP A 35 -4.34 -11.58 17.20
CA ASP A 35 -3.37 -12.69 17.30
C ASP A 35 -4.04 -14.02 16.90
N SER A 36 -5.23 -14.29 17.43
CA SER A 36 -5.97 -15.51 17.08
C SER A 36 -6.35 -15.54 15.60
N PHE A 37 -6.79 -14.41 15.04
CA PHE A 37 -7.01 -14.30 13.59
C PHE A 37 -5.71 -14.52 12.81
N ALA A 38 -4.59 -13.95 13.26
CA ALA A 38 -3.31 -14.06 12.58
C ALA A 38 -2.78 -15.49 12.55
N GLU A 39 -2.99 -16.28 13.62
CA GLU A 39 -2.66 -17.70 13.69
C GLU A 39 -3.52 -18.54 12.73
N ASP A 40 -4.83 -18.31 12.72
CA ASP A 40 -5.76 -18.95 11.78
C ASP A 40 -5.37 -18.65 10.33
N TYR A 41 -5.14 -17.38 10.01
CA TYR A 41 -4.79 -16.93 8.67
C TYR A 41 -3.41 -17.45 8.25
N THR A 42 -2.46 -17.53 9.18
CA THR A 42 -1.14 -18.15 8.95
C THR A 42 -1.29 -19.63 8.58
N THR A 43 -2.15 -20.36 9.29
CA THR A 43 -2.41 -21.78 9.01
C THR A 43 -3.05 -21.96 7.64
N TYR A 44 -4.03 -21.11 7.31
CA TYR A 44 -4.64 -21.06 5.99
C TYR A 44 -3.60 -20.84 4.88
N LEU A 45 -2.71 -19.84 5.02
CA LEU A 45 -1.68 -19.53 4.02
C LEU A 45 -0.64 -20.65 3.86
N ARG A 46 -0.28 -21.37 4.93
CA ARG A 46 0.64 -22.52 4.85
C ARG A 46 0.08 -23.67 4.01
N GLY A 47 -1.24 -23.82 3.96
CA GLY A 47 -1.90 -24.87 3.18
C GLY A 47 -2.01 -24.56 1.68
N ARG A 48 -1.62 -23.37 1.23
CA ARG A 48 -1.83 -22.91 -0.15
C ARG A 48 -0.63 -23.21 -1.04
N SER A 49 -0.86 -23.88 -2.17
CA SER A 49 0.19 -24.22 -3.16
C SER A 49 0.57 -23.08 -4.11
N ASP A 50 -0.24 -22.02 -4.16
CA ASP A 50 -0.03 -20.84 -4.98
C ASP A 50 0.70 -19.71 -4.25
N VAL A 51 1.01 -19.89 -2.96
CA VAL A 51 1.76 -18.94 -2.12
C VAL A 51 3.20 -19.43 -1.98
N THR A 52 4.17 -18.53 -2.20
CA THR A 52 5.61 -18.81 -2.03
C THR A 52 6.12 -18.35 -0.67
N SER A 53 5.65 -17.19 -0.22
CA SER A 53 6.00 -16.61 1.07
C SER A 53 4.87 -15.73 1.58
N PHE A 54 4.81 -15.54 2.89
CA PHE A 54 3.86 -14.60 3.48
C PHE A 54 4.36 -14.07 4.82
N ARG A 55 3.78 -12.94 5.25
CA ARG A 55 3.91 -12.36 6.59
C ARG A 55 2.51 -11.97 7.07
N VAL A 56 2.14 -12.39 8.28
CA VAL A 56 0.91 -11.97 8.95
C VAL A 56 1.32 -11.23 10.22
N HIS A 57 0.89 -10.00 10.37
CA HIS A 57 1.22 -9.14 11.50
C HIS A 57 -0.06 -8.70 12.21
N PRO A 58 -0.33 -9.18 13.43
CA PRO A 58 -1.41 -8.67 14.25
C PRO A 58 -1.04 -7.32 14.85
N ASN A 59 -2.01 -6.41 14.85
CA ASN A 59 -1.93 -5.08 15.47
C ASN A 59 -3.02 -5.00 16.54
N ASN A 60 -2.67 -5.38 17.77
CA ASN A 60 -3.58 -5.35 18.91
C ASN A 60 -3.75 -3.92 19.43
N ALA A 61 -4.98 -3.58 19.83
CA ALA A 61 -5.30 -2.30 20.42
C ALA A 61 -6.18 -2.49 21.65
N VAL A 62 -5.87 -1.80 22.75
CA VAL A 62 -6.50 -1.99 24.08
C VAL A 62 -8.02 -1.78 24.07
N LEU A 63 -8.55 -1.01 23.11
CA LEU A 63 -9.97 -0.63 23.05
C LEU A 63 -10.66 -1.03 21.72
N SER A 64 -10.05 -1.95 20.96
CA SER A 64 -10.54 -2.36 19.64
C SER A 64 -10.37 -3.87 19.46
N ARG A 65 -11.00 -4.45 18.44
CA ARG A 65 -10.81 -5.88 18.09
C ARG A 65 -9.47 -6.14 17.37
N GLY A 66 -8.62 -5.12 17.28
CA GLY A 66 -7.35 -5.16 16.58
C GLY A 66 -7.51 -5.15 15.05
N SER A 67 -6.39 -5.03 14.36
CA SER A 67 -6.31 -5.20 12.91
C SER A 67 -5.21 -6.18 12.55
N VAL A 68 -5.25 -6.73 11.34
CA VAL A 68 -4.21 -7.62 10.83
C VAL A 68 -3.69 -7.10 9.51
N ASP A 69 -2.37 -7.05 9.37
CA ASP A 69 -1.68 -6.73 8.13
C ASP A 69 -1.05 -7.99 7.56
N THR A 70 -1.38 -8.32 6.31
CA THR A 70 -0.89 -9.51 5.64
C THR A 70 -0.18 -9.14 4.34
N VAL A 71 1.00 -9.70 4.14
CA VAL A 71 1.71 -9.67 2.85
C VAL A 71 1.79 -11.10 2.34
N VAL A 72 1.35 -11.34 1.11
CA VAL A 72 1.36 -12.65 0.45
C VAL A 72 2.09 -12.52 -0.88
N SER A 73 3.12 -13.32 -1.09
CA SER A 73 3.80 -13.42 -2.38
C SER A 73 3.38 -14.70 -3.09
N LEU A 74 2.71 -14.54 -4.23
CA LEU A 74 2.25 -15.66 -5.04
C LEU A 74 3.40 -16.27 -5.85
N ARG A 75 3.23 -17.54 -6.22
CA ARG A 75 4.16 -18.27 -7.08
C ARG A 75 4.29 -17.59 -8.44
N ALA A 76 5.52 -17.55 -8.96
CA ALA A 76 5.76 -17.04 -10.31
C ALA A 76 5.10 -17.95 -11.36
N GLY A 77 4.69 -17.35 -12.49
CA GLY A 77 4.11 -18.07 -13.63
C GLY A 77 2.65 -18.50 -13.44
N LEU A 78 1.95 -17.99 -12.42
CA LEU A 78 0.49 -18.18 -12.33
C LEU A 78 -0.21 -17.43 -13.47
N PRO A 79 -1.19 -18.05 -14.17
CA PRO A 79 -2.01 -17.35 -15.15
C PRO A 79 -2.88 -16.28 -14.48
N ASP A 80 -3.35 -15.31 -15.27
CA ASP A 80 -4.10 -14.14 -14.75
C ASP A 80 -5.30 -14.56 -13.88
N GLU A 81 -6.03 -15.59 -14.33
CA GLU A 81 -7.20 -16.13 -13.64
C GLU A 81 -6.85 -16.72 -12.28
N ASP A 82 -5.69 -17.36 -12.17
CA ASP A 82 -5.24 -17.98 -10.92
C ASP A 82 -4.77 -16.91 -9.93
N VAL A 83 -4.09 -15.85 -10.40
CA VAL A 83 -3.74 -14.69 -9.56
C VAL A 83 -5.00 -14.00 -9.05
N ALA A 84 -5.96 -13.73 -9.94
CA ALA A 84 -7.23 -13.11 -9.57
C ALA A 84 -8.03 -14.00 -8.62
N ARG A 85 -8.11 -15.31 -8.87
CA ARG A 85 -8.75 -16.28 -7.96
C ARG A 85 -8.07 -16.29 -6.59
N ALA A 86 -6.74 -16.33 -6.53
CA ALA A 86 -5.99 -16.28 -5.28
C ALA A 86 -6.34 -15.01 -4.49
N ALA A 87 -6.31 -13.83 -5.12
CA ALA A 87 -6.70 -12.57 -4.47
C ALA A 87 -8.13 -12.61 -3.91
N ARG A 88 -9.09 -13.16 -4.67
CA ARG A 88 -10.48 -13.34 -4.20
C ARG A 88 -10.58 -14.25 -2.99
N GLU A 89 -9.92 -15.40 -3.03
CA GLU A 89 -9.96 -16.37 -1.94
C GLU A 89 -9.28 -15.84 -0.68
N LEU A 90 -8.14 -15.16 -0.83
CA LEU A 90 -7.44 -14.47 0.26
C LEU A 90 -8.36 -13.44 0.93
N ALA A 91 -9.06 -12.62 0.14
CA ALA A 91 -9.98 -11.62 0.68
C ALA A 91 -11.27 -12.24 1.27
N ALA A 92 -11.70 -13.40 0.78
CA ALA A 92 -12.92 -14.07 1.24
C ALA A 92 -12.71 -14.90 2.52
N HIS A 93 -11.46 -15.28 2.84
CA HIS A 93 -11.17 -16.07 4.02
C HIS A 93 -11.42 -15.26 5.30
N ARG A 94 -12.44 -15.67 6.06
CA ARG A 94 -12.81 -15.10 7.36
C ARG A 94 -12.37 -16.11 8.40
N GLY A 95 -11.33 -15.79 9.19
CA GLY A 95 -10.92 -16.61 10.32
C GLY A 95 -12.02 -16.74 11.39
N GLY A 96 -11.78 -17.57 12.42
CA GLY A 96 -12.77 -17.77 13.49
C GLY A 96 -12.92 -16.54 14.40
N ALA A 97 -11.86 -15.75 14.54
CA ALA A 97 -11.83 -14.53 15.34
C ALA A 97 -12.37 -13.31 14.56
N VAL A 98 -13.03 -12.40 15.29
CA VAL A 98 -13.56 -11.14 14.73
C VAL A 98 -12.56 -10.02 14.99
N ILE A 99 -12.09 -9.37 13.93
CA ILE A 99 -11.18 -8.21 13.94
C ILE A 99 -11.87 -6.97 13.33
N ASP A 100 -11.34 -5.78 13.59
CA ASP A 100 -11.91 -4.54 13.04
C ASP A 100 -11.53 -4.36 11.57
N GLU A 101 -10.29 -4.68 11.21
CA GLU A 101 -9.78 -4.49 9.86
C GLU A 101 -8.75 -5.56 9.48
N HIS A 102 -8.82 -6.05 8.24
CA HIS A 102 -7.79 -6.88 7.63
C HIS A 102 -7.29 -6.21 6.36
N ARG A 103 -5.98 -6.08 6.22
CA ARG A 103 -5.34 -5.43 5.08
C ARG A 103 -4.38 -6.43 4.44
N ILE A 104 -4.60 -6.75 3.17
CA ILE A 104 -3.81 -7.79 2.47
C ILE A 104 -3.09 -7.15 1.29
N ARG A 105 -1.78 -7.31 1.23
CA ARG A 105 -0.95 -7.00 0.07
C ARG A 105 -0.60 -8.28 -0.64
N VAL A 106 -1.03 -8.42 -1.89
CA VAL A 106 -0.74 -9.59 -2.73
C VAL A 106 0.29 -9.20 -3.78
N GLU A 107 1.49 -9.75 -3.64
CA GLU A 107 2.60 -9.62 -4.56
C GLU A 107 2.54 -10.77 -5.59
N PHE A 108 2.59 -10.45 -6.88
CA PHE A 108 2.62 -11.43 -7.97
C PHE A 108 3.61 -11.01 -9.05
N SER A 109 4.05 -11.96 -9.87
CA SER A 109 4.94 -11.64 -10.99
C SER A 109 4.14 -11.10 -12.17
N ALA A 110 4.48 -9.90 -12.62
CA ALA A 110 3.91 -9.29 -13.82
C ALA A 110 4.59 -9.74 -15.12
N ARG A 111 5.64 -10.56 -15.07
CA ARG A 111 6.29 -11.16 -16.24
C ARG A 111 6.38 -12.67 -16.13
N ASP A 112 6.10 -13.36 -17.23
CA ASP A 112 6.28 -14.79 -17.33
C ASP A 112 7.76 -15.13 -17.56
N SER A 113 8.48 -15.36 -16.46
CA SER A 113 9.75 -16.10 -16.29
C SER A 113 10.99 -15.78 -17.18
N SER A 114 10.89 -14.99 -18.24
CA SER A 114 11.96 -14.79 -19.23
C SER A 114 12.74 -13.47 -19.06
N GLY A 115 12.32 -12.58 -18.16
CA GLY A 115 12.88 -11.22 -18.03
C GLY A 115 13.11 -10.72 -16.61
N GLY A 116 13.27 -11.63 -15.64
CA GLY A 116 13.31 -11.32 -14.20
C GLY A 116 11.92 -11.01 -13.63
N PRO A 117 11.70 -11.22 -12.32
CA PRO A 117 10.40 -10.95 -11.71
C PRO A 117 10.16 -9.43 -11.62
N VAL A 118 9.14 -8.93 -12.33
CA VAL A 118 8.57 -7.61 -12.04
C VAL A 118 7.55 -7.81 -10.93
N ALA A 119 7.79 -7.19 -9.78
CA ALA A 119 6.89 -7.28 -8.63
C ALA A 119 5.67 -6.37 -8.89
N ALA A 120 4.51 -6.98 -9.08
CA ALA A 120 3.24 -6.26 -9.07
C ALA A 120 2.51 -6.51 -7.75
N GLU A 121 1.91 -5.46 -7.20
CA GLU A 121 1.17 -5.52 -5.95
C GLU A 121 -0.29 -5.14 -6.13
N ILE A 122 -1.17 -5.95 -5.54
CA ILE A 122 -2.59 -5.66 -5.36
C ILE A 122 -2.85 -5.48 -3.87
N TYR A 123 -3.49 -4.37 -3.51
CA TYR A 123 -3.94 -4.15 -2.14
C TYR A 123 -5.42 -4.52 -2.02
N LEU A 124 -5.74 -5.33 -1.01
CA LEU A 124 -7.07 -5.84 -0.73
C LEU A 124 -7.49 -5.42 0.67
N VAL A 125 -8.72 -4.94 0.80
CA VAL A 125 -9.38 -4.70 2.08
C VAL A 125 -10.71 -5.45 2.04
N PRO A 126 -10.80 -6.64 2.67
CA PRO A 126 -12.02 -7.44 2.70
C PRO A 126 -13.24 -6.65 3.15
N GLY A 127 -14.31 -6.67 2.34
CA GLY A 127 -15.54 -5.94 2.63
C GLY A 127 -15.48 -4.43 2.39
N SER A 128 -14.43 -3.93 1.74
CA SER A 128 -14.37 -2.52 1.34
C SER A 128 -15.39 -2.21 0.23
N ASP A 129 -16.12 -1.10 0.39
CA ASP A 129 -16.96 -0.54 -0.67
C ASP A 129 -16.14 0.10 -1.82
N ASN A 130 -14.81 0.21 -1.66
CA ASN A 130 -13.94 0.67 -2.75
C ASN A 130 -13.78 -0.45 -3.79
N PRO A 131 -14.22 -0.24 -5.05
CA PRO A 131 -14.16 -1.28 -6.06
C PRO A 131 -12.75 -1.82 -6.33
N ARG A 132 -11.68 -1.03 -6.12
CA ARG A 132 -10.31 -1.54 -6.32
C ARG A 132 -9.79 -2.38 -5.16
N LEU A 133 -10.32 -2.19 -3.96
CA LEU A 133 -9.85 -2.88 -2.77
C LEU A 133 -10.70 -4.08 -2.37
N GLY A 134 -11.96 -4.08 -2.77
CA GLY A 134 -12.95 -5.02 -2.28
C GLY A 134 -13.83 -5.66 -3.35
N ASP A 135 -13.75 -5.27 -4.63
CA ASP A 135 -14.57 -5.86 -5.71
C ASP A 135 -13.81 -7.02 -6.40
N PRO A 136 -14.22 -8.28 -6.15
CA PRO A 136 -13.66 -9.46 -6.79
C PRO A 136 -13.71 -9.44 -8.32
N ALA A 137 -14.65 -8.69 -8.91
CA ALA A 137 -14.81 -8.60 -10.36
C ALA A 137 -13.69 -7.77 -11.01
N ARG A 138 -13.03 -6.87 -10.27
CA ARG A 138 -11.98 -5.99 -10.80
C ARG A 138 -10.57 -6.55 -10.73
N TYR A 139 -10.31 -7.57 -9.89
CA TYR A 139 -8.95 -8.12 -9.74
C TYR A 139 -8.39 -8.70 -11.04
N LEU A 140 -9.22 -9.38 -11.83
CA LEU A 140 -8.76 -9.95 -13.11
C LEU A 140 -8.36 -8.88 -14.12
N ASP A 141 -9.17 -7.82 -14.24
CA ASP A 141 -8.86 -6.68 -15.11
C ASP A 141 -7.54 -6.01 -14.67
N TRP A 142 -7.39 -5.79 -13.36
CA TRP A 142 -6.18 -5.21 -12.79
C TRP A 142 -4.92 -6.05 -13.09
N VAL A 143 -4.99 -7.37 -12.91
CA VAL A 143 -3.88 -8.29 -13.21
C VAL A 143 -3.50 -8.20 -14.69
N ARG A 144 -4.49 -8.30 -15.59
CA ARG A 144 -4.29 -8.24 -17.04
C ARG A 144 -3.65 -6.92 -17.48
N ARG A 145 -4.22 -5.80 -17.05
CA ARG A 145 -3.73 -4.47 -17.40
C ARG A 145 -2.34 -4.21 -16.83
N THR A 146 -2.06 -4.64 -15.60
CA THR A 146 -0.71 -4.51 -15.00
C THR A 146 0.32 -5.31 -15.80
N ARG A 147 0.00 -6.55 -16.20
CA ARG A 147 0.89 -7.36 -17.06
C ARG A 147 1.12 -6.70 -18.42
N GLN A 148 0.06 -6.22 -19.08
CA GLN A 148 0.16 -5.48 -20.34
C GLN A 148 1.02 -4.21 -20.21
N PHE A 149 0.84 -3.45 -19.13
CA PHE A 149 1.63 -2.27 -18.83
C PHE A 149 3.13 -2.61 -18.68
N THR A 150 3.46 -3.64 -17.91
CA THR A 150 4.86 -4.05 -17.71
C THR A 150 5.51 -4.69 -18.94
N ALA A 151 4.72 -5.33 -19.81
CA ALA A 151 5.16 -5.84 -21.11
C ALA A 151 5.48 -4.69 -22.08
N SER A 152 4.68 -3.62 -22.05
CA SER A 152 4.88 -2.43 -22.88
C SER A 152 6.02 -1.53 -22.37
N ASN A 153 6.45 -1.72 -21.11
CA ASN A 153 7.48 -0.92 -20.46
C ASN A 153 8.62 -1.81 -19.92
N PRO A 154 9.59 -2.22 -20.77
CA PRO A 154 10.61 -3.20 -20.41
C PRO A 154 11.53 -2.78 -19.24
N GLY A 155 11.66 -1.48 -18.97
CA GLY A 155 12.46 -0.94 -17.86
C GLY A 155 11.79 -1.03 -16.48
N VAL A 156 10.49 -1.32 -16.42
CA VAL A 156 9.73 -1.42 -15.15
C VAL A 156 10.22 -2.59 -14.32
N THR A 157 10.47 -2.33 -13.04
CA THR A 157 10.91 -3.31 -12.03
C THR A 157 9.83 -3.61 -10.99
N ALA A 158 8.94 -2.65 -10.72
CA ALA A 158 7.80 -2.86 -9.84
C ALA A 158 6.59 -1.98 -10.20
N VAL A 159 5.38 -2.45 -9.88
CA VAL A 159 4.13 -1.67 -9.95
C VAL A 159 3.33 -1.94 -8.69
N ARG A 160 3.03 -0.89 -7.91
CA ARG A 160 2.30 -0.99 -6.65
C ARG A 160 1.03 -0.17 -6.71
N ALA A 161 -0.10 -0.78 -6.38
CA ALA A 161 -1.36 -0.06 -6.22
C ALA A 161 -1.86 -0.14 -4.78
N TRP A 162 -2.16 1.03 -4.22
CA TRP A 162 -2.82 1.22 -2.94
C TRP A 162 -4.23 1.77 -3.16
N ARG A 163 -4.93 2.08 -2.06
CA ARG A 163 -6.31 2.61 -2.08
C ARG A 163 -6.51 3.78 -3.04
N THR A 164 -5.66 4.79 -2.93
CA THR A 164 -5.76 6.06 -3.66
C THR A 164 -4.50 6.39 -4.45
N ALA A 165 -3.49 5.52 -4.43
CA ALA A 165 -2.18 5.83 -4.98
C ALA A 165 -1.66 4.67 -5.83
N ILE A 166 -0.89 4.99 -6.88
CA ILE A 166 -0.12 4.00 -7.64
C ILE A 166 1.32 4.47 -7.76
N ALA A 167 2.25 3.55 -7.54
CA ALA A 167 3.66 3.74 -7.79
C ALA A 167 4.16 2.76 -8.86
N ALA A 168 5.07 3.21 -9.73
CA ALA A 168 5.86 2.33 -10.56
C ALA A 168 7.36 2.61 -10.38
N GLU A 169 8.17 1.56 -10.41
CA GLU A 169 9.62 1.65 -10.31
C GLU A 169 10.26 1.23 -11.63
N SER A 170 11.34 1.91 -12.02
CA SER A 170 12.07 1.70 -13.27
C SER A 170 13.57 1.64 -13.03
N SER A 171 14.24 0.78 -13.77
CA SER A 171 15.69 0.77 -13.92
C SER A 171 16.22 1.85 -14.90
N ARG A 172 15.30 2.56 -15.56
CA ARG A 172 15.57 3.63 -16.52
C ARG A 172 15.03 4.96 -15.99
N ASP A 173 15.30 6.03 -16.74
CA ASP A 173 14.81 7.38 -16.43
C ASP A 173 13.30 7.40 -16.18
N ALA A 174 12.89 8.24 -15.22
CA ALA A 174 11.54 8.23 -14.67
C ALA A 174 10.49 8.77 -15.65
N TYR A 175 10.85 9.77 -16.46
CA TYR A 175 9.87 10.55 -17.22
C TYR A 175 9.08 9.74 -18.27
N PRO A 176 9.72 8.90 -19.13
CA PRO A 176 8.97 8.07 -20.07
C PRO A 176 8.01 7.09 -19.40
N LEU A 177 8.37 6.59 -18.21
CA LEU A 177 7.49 5.73 -17.44
C LEU A 177 6.33 6.53 -16.81
N ALA A 178 6.56 7.77 -16.37
CA ALA A 178 5.49 8.64 -15.88
C ALA A 178 4.42 8.89 -16.95
N GLU A 179 4.82 9.20 -18.18
CA GLU A 179 3.87 9.36 -19.31
C GLU A 179 3.11 8.07 -19.64
N SER A 180 3.74 6.91 -19.42
CA SER A 180 3.09 5.61 -19.63
C SER A 180 2.14 5.26 -18.50
N LEU A 181 2.51 5.56 -17.25
CA LEU A 181 1.67 5.33 -16.07
C LEU A 181 0.43 6.23 -16.11
N ASP A 182 0.59 7.48 -16.53
CA ASP A 182 -0.51 8.44 -16.67
C ASP A 182 -1.59 7.93 -17.62
N ARG A 183 -1.18 7.45 -18.81
CA ARG A 183 -2.09 6.82 -19.78
C ARG A 183 -2.73 5.55 -19.25
N PHE A 184 -1.98 4.72 -18.52
CA PHE A 184 -2.51 3.50 -17.91
C PHE A 184 -3.68 3.77 -16.93
N ILE A 185 -3.67 4.93 -16.25
CA ILE A 185 -4.71 5.32 -15.27
C ILE A 185 -5.84 6.12 -15.89
N ALA A 186 -5.60 6.86 -16.97
CA ALA A 186 -6.64 7.58 -17.68
C ALA A 186 -7.83 6.67 -18.09
N ASP A 187 -7.56 5.38 -18.32
CA ASP A 187 -8.56 4.39 -18.75
C ASP A 187 -9.44 3.81 -17.62
N ASP A 188 -9.06 3.95 -16.33
CA ASP A 188 -9.93 3.66 -15.18
C ASP A 188 -9.29 4.24 -13.91
N SER A 189 -9.62 5.48 -13.58
CA SER A 189 -9.07 6.11 -12.39
C SER A 189 -9.56 5.45 -11.11
N GLY A 190 -10.73 4.80 -11.08
CA GLY A 190 -11.31 4.08 -9.94
C GLY A 190 -11.22 4.75 -8.55
N GLY A 191 -10.98 6.07 -8.47
CA GLY A 191 -10.63 6.80 -7.24
C GLY A 191 -9.13 6.99 -6.92
N ILE A 192 -8.23 6.93 -7.91
CA ILE A 192 -6.78 7.16 -7.75
C ILE A 192 -6.65 8.67 -7.68
N ARG A 193 -5.80 9.11 -6.78
CA ARG A 193 -5.53 10.51 -6.49
C ARG A 193 -4.06 10.83 -6.65
N GLU A 194 -3.19 9.86 -6.40
CA GLU A 194 -1.75 10.07 -6.34
C GLU A 194 -1.03 9.08 -7.26
N LEU A 195 -0.10 9.60 -8.06
CA LEU A 195 0.72 8.84 -8.97
C LEU A 195 2.19 9.12 -8.66
N SER A 196 3.00 8.07 -8.69
CA SER A 196 4.45 8.22 -8.50
C SER A 196 5.25 7.27 -9.39
N VAL A 197 6.39 7.75 -9.85
CA VAL A 197 7.37 6.94 -10.57
C VAL A 197 8.74 7.15 -9.96
N THR A 198 9.44 6.06 -9.65
CA THR A 198 10.85 6.10 -9.28
C THR A 198 11.67 5.58 -10.45
N GLY A 199 12.48 6.43 -11.07
CA GLY A 199 13.45 6.04 -12.09
C GLY A 199 14.88 6.00 -11.54
N SER A 200 15.82 5.72 -12.43
CA SER A 200 17.26 5.76 -12.12
C SER A 200 17.80 7.17 -11.84
N ASP A 201 17.09 8.19 -12.29
CA ASP A 201 17.50 9.59 -12.28
C ASP A 201 16.73 10.45 -11.29
N CYS A 202 15.42 10.21 -11.13
CA CYS A 202 14.54 11.02 -10.29
C CYS A 202 13.30 10.26 -9.82
N VAL A 203 12.67 10.77 -8.76
CA VAL A 203 11.32 10.39 -8.33
C VAL A 203 10.33 11.44 -8.85
N LEU A 204 9.32 11.03 -9.60
CA LEU A 204 8.26 11.89 -10.13
C LEU A 204 6.96 11.63 -9.39
N GLN A 205 6.24 12.68 -9.00
CA GLN A 205 4.98 12.58 -8.25
C GLN A 205 3.96 13.60 -8.77
N TRP A 206 2.75 13.16 -9.09
CA TRP A 206 1.65 14.03 -9.53
C TRP A 206 0.31 13.52 -9.02
N ASP A 207 -0.70 14.40 -9.00
CA ASP A 207 -2.07 14.00 -8.71
C ASP A 207 -2.70 13.38 -9.97
N ALA A 208 -3.58 12.40 -9.77
CA ALA A 208 -4.35 11.83 -10.88
C ALA A 208 -5.36 12.86 -11.41
N GLY A 209 -5.39 13.01 -12.74
CA GLY A 209 -6.16 14.05 -13.43
C GLY A 209 -5.33 15.27 -13.81
N ASP A 210 -4.13 15.42 -13.22
CA ASP A 210 -3.11 16.33 -13.73
C ASP A 210 -2.27 15.63 -14.81
N THR A 211 -1.30 16.34 -15.36
CA THR A 211 -0.35 15.80 -16.35
C THR A 211 1.07 15.78 -15.78
N PRO A 212 1.87 14.72 -16.05
CA PRO A 212 3.29 14.72 -15.67
C PRO A 212 4.12 15.70 -16.51
N ALA A 213 3.55 16.37 -17.53
CA ALA A 213 4.27 17.23 -18.46
C ALA A 213 5.13 18.30 -17.78
N ASP A 214 4.59 18.98 -16.77
CA ASP A 214 5.31 20.02 -16.05
C ASP A 214 6.45 19.47 -15.19
N LEU A 215 6.38 18.20 -14.78
CA LEU A 215 7.49 17.57 -14.07
C LEU A 215 8.71 17.47 -14.96
N GLY A 216 8.53 17.23 -16.27
CA GLY A 216 9.60 16.93 -17.23
C GLY A 216 10.72 17.96 -17.36
N ARG A 217 10.53 19.16 -16.80
CA ARG A 217 11.52 20.24 -16.71
C ARG A 217 12.71 19.91 -15.80
N TYR A 218 12.59 18.93 -14.89
CA TYR A 218 13.73 18.49 -14.07
C TYR A 218 14.92 18.02 -14.92
N ARG A 219 14.65 17.47 -16.12
CA ARG A 219 15.68 16.95 -17.03
C ARG A 219 16.63 18.05 -17.49
N ASP A 220 16.17 19.29 -17.63
CA ASP A 220 17.02 20.44 -17.94
C ASP A 220 18.05 20.69 -16.85
N LEU A 221 17.68 20.45 -15.58
CA LEU A 221 18.59 20.60 -14.44
C LEU A 221 19.60 19.44 -14.39
N LEU A 222 19.13 18.21 -14.63
CA LEU A 222 20.00 17.03 -14.65
C LEU A 222 21.01 17.06 -15.80
N ALA A 223 20.64 17.65 -16.95
CA ALA A 223 21.53 17.78 -18.11
C ALA A 223 22.77 18.66 -17.84
N LEU A 224 22.77 19.46 -16.78
CA LEU A 224 23.91 20.28 -16.35
C LEU A 224 24.92 19.51 -15.49
N LEU A 225 24.56 18.33 -15.00
CA LEU A 225 25.48 17.49 -14.24
C LEU A 225 26.59 16.95 -15.17
N PRO A 226 27.81 16.73 -14.65
CA PRO A 226 28.87 16.11 -15.42
C PRO A 226 28.42 14.74 -15.96
N ALA A 227 28.81 14.42 -17.19
CA ALA A 227 28.42 13.18 -17.85
C ALA A 227 28.72 11.95 -16.95
N GLY A 228 27.74 11.06 -16.82
CA GLY A 228 27.84 9.87 -15.97
C GLY A 228 27.64 10.12 -14.47
N THR A 229 27.29 11.35 -14.07
CA THR A 229 26.96 11.66 -12.67
C THR A 229 25.45 11.64 -12.46
N SER A 230 25.00 10.86 -11.49
CA SER A 230 23.61 10.92 -11.00
C SER A 230 23.51 11.79 -9.75
N PRO A 231 22.38 12.46 -9.53
CA PRO A 231 22.14 13.12 -8.26
C PRO A 231 22.09 12.11 -7.11
N VAL A 232 22.44 12.55 -5.89
CA VAL A 232 22.27 11.74 -4.67
C VAL A 232 20.78 11.56 -4.37
N HIS A 233 19.99 12.61 -4.61
CA HIS A 233 18.55 12.57 -4.53
C HIS A 233 17.95 13.50 -5.57
N CYS A 234 16.91 13.05 -6.27
CA CYS A 234 16.09 13.90 -7.12
C CYS A 234 14.63 13.54 -6.90
N ARG A 235 13.80 14.56 -6.68
CA ARG A 235 12.35 14.46 -6.66
C ARG A 235 11.75 15.64 -7.41
N ALA A 236 10.90 15.37 -8.39
CA ALA A 236 10.02 16.37 -8.99
C ALA A 236 8.57 16.05 -8.62
N THR A 237 7.83 17.05 -8.15
CA THR A 237 6.46 16.84 -7.68
C THR A 237 5.55 18.00 -8.06
N SER A 238 4.33 17.69 -8.45
CA SER A 238 3.20 18.61 -8.57
C SER A 238 2.04 18.23 -7.65
N GLN A 239 2.23 17.21 -6.80
CA GLN A 239 1.22 16.78 -5.84
C GLN A 239 0.92 17.88 -4.82
N ARG A 240 -0.35 17.98 -4.44
CA ARG A 240 -0.77 18.87 -3.36
C ARG A 240 -0.03 18.55 -2.05
N PRO A 241 0.33 19.57 -1.24
CA PRO A 241 -0.14 20.96 -1.32
C PRO A 241 0.72 21.89 -2.19
N GLU A 242 1.63 21.35 -3.02
CA GLU A 242 2.48 22.21 -3.85
C GLU A 242 1.62 23.06 -4.81
N PRO A 243 1.82 24.39 -4.88
CA PRO A 243 1.02 25.27 -5.72
C PRO A 243 1.38 25.17 -7.22
N ALA A 244 2.54 24.58 -7.52
CA ALA A 244 3.05 24.33 -8.87
C ALA A 244 4.07 23.19 -8.83
N ALA A 245 4.48 22.69 -10.00
CA ALA A 245 5.55 21.70 -10.10
C ALA A 245 6.86 22.25 -9.48
N ALA A 246 7.48 21.46 -8.60
CA ALA A 246 8.71 21.80 -7.91
C ALA A 246 9.75 20.67 -8.01
N VAL A 247 11.03 21.02 -7.94
CA VAL A 247 12.15 20.06 -7.96
C VAL A 247 13.01 20.18 -6.71
N TYR A 248 13.29 19.04 -6.09
CA TYR A 248 14.23 18.90 -4.98
C TYR A 248 15.41 18.08 -5.50
N LEU A 249 16.58 18.71 -5.58
CA LEU A 249 17.79 18.10 -6.10
C LEU A 249 18.90 18.17 -5.06
N THR A 250 19.49 17.01 -4.74
CA THR A 250 20.71 16.91 -3.95
C THR A 250 21.82 16.34 -4.81
N VAL A 251 22.90 17.09 -4.97
CA VAL A 251 24.10 16.67 -5.73
C VAL A 251 25.20 16.19 -4.79
N SER A 252 26.22 15.52 -5.33
CA SER A 252 27.36 15.05 -4.56
C SER A 252 28.17 16.21 -3.98
N ARG A 253 28.84 16.00 -2.84
CA ARG A 253 29.86 16.93 -2.31
C ARG A 253 31.01 17.20 -3.29
N THR A 254 31.24 16.27 -4.22
CA THR A 254 32.29 16.38 -5.24
C THR A 254 31.83 17.17 -6.47
N THR A 255 30.56 17.59 -6.52
CA THR A 255 30.05 18.43 -7.62
C THR A 255 30.65 19.83 -7.52
N PRO A 256 31.31 20.36 -8.56
CA PRO A 256 31.91 21.69 -8.52
C PRO A 256 30.89 22.79 -8.24
N ASP A 257 31.25 23.80 -7.44
CA ASP A 257 30.36 24.93 -7.11
C ASP A 257 29.83 25.64 -8.36
N THR A 258 30.65 25.75 -9.41
CA THR A 258 30.24 26.35 -10.70
C THR A 258 29.10 25.59 -11.37
N VAL A 259 29.04 24.27 -11.22
CA VAL A 259 27.93 23.43 -11.71
C VAL A 259 26.69 23.66 -10.86
N VAL A 260 26.84 23.72 -9.53
CA VAL A 260 25.72 23.98 -8.61
C VAL A 260 25.09 25.34 -8.90
N GLU A 261 25.90 26.38 -9.11
CA GLU A 261 25.41 27.70 -9.51
C GLU A 261 24.74 27.70 -10.88
N SER A 262 25.28 26.94 -11.84
CA SER A 262 24.66 26.79 -13.16
C SER A 262 23.27 26.13 -13.07
N ILE A 263 23.12 25.12 -12.21
CA ILE A 263 21.82 24.47 -11.96
C ILE A 263 20.82 25.46 -11.35
N ARG A 264 21.24 26.24 -10.35
CA ARG A 264 20.40 27.27 -9.72
C ARG A 264 19.98 28.35 -10.73
N ALA A 265 20.92 28.82 -11.54
CA ALA A 265 20.67 29.81 -12.58
C ALA A 265 19.68 29.27 -13.62
N ARG A 266 19.85 28.02 -14.07
CA ARG A 266 18.93 27.39 -15.03
C ARG A 266 17.53 27.20 -14.46
N ALA A 267 17.41 26.78 -13.21
CA ALA A 267 16.11 26.66 -12.54
C ALA A 267 15.36 28.01 -12.50
N ALA A 268 16.07 29.09 -12.19
CA ALA A 268 15.51 30.44 -12.21
C ALA A 268 15.12 30.89 -13.63
N GLU A 269 15.95 30.60 -14.63
CA GLU A 269 15.69 30.94 -16.05
C GLU A 269 14.39 30.30 -16.57
N ILE A 270 14.16 29.02 -16.25
CA ILE A 270 12.97 28.28 -16.70
C ILE A 270 11.75 28.45 -15.78
N GLY A 271 11.87 29.29 -14.75
CA GLY A 271 10.80 29.56 -13.78
C GLY A 271 10.37 28.33 -12.99
N LEU A 272 11.28 27.38 -12.74
CA LEU A 272 10.99 26.14 -12.02
C LEU A 272 11.33 26.32 -10.53
N PRO A 273 10.35 26.27 -9.61
CA PRO A 273 10.62 26.20 -8.18
C PRO A 273 11.57 25.04 -7.87
N ALA A 274 12.78 25.34 -7.41
CA ALA A 274 13.79 24.32 -7.17
C ALA A 274 14.56 24.54 -5.88
N GLN A 275 14.72 23.48 -5.09
CA GLN A 275 15.61 23.42 -3.95
C GLN A 275 16.85 22.59 -4.30
N ILE A 276 17.99 23.26 -4.43
CA ILE A 276 19.26 22.64 -4.83
C ILE A 276 20.23 22.60 -3.64
N ALA A 277 20.47 21.39 -3.14
CA ALA A 277 21.36 21.10 -2.03
C ALA A 277 22.62 20.34 -2.48
N VAL A 278 23.69 20.48 -1.71
CA VAL A 278 24.91 19.65 -1.81
C VAL A 278 24.86 18.67 -0.64
N ALA A 279 25.13 17.39 -0.90
CA ALA A 279 25.05 16.34 0.11
C ALA A 279 25.88 16.72 1.35
N ALA A 280 25.27 16.56 2.53
CA ALA A 280 25.91 16.88 3.80
C ALA A 280 27.09 15.99 4.07
#